data_AF-A0A9W4LUJ1-F1
#
_entry.id   AF-A0A9W4LUJ1-F1
#
_cell.length_a   1.000
_cell.length_b   1.000
_cell.length_c   1.000
_cell.angle_alpha   90.00
_cell.angle_beta   90.00
_cell.angle_gamma   90.00
#
_symmetry.space_group_name_H-M   'P 1'
#
loop_
_entity.id
_entity.type
_entity.pdbx_description
1 polymer ?
#
loop_
_entity_poly.entity_id
_entity_poly.type
_entity_poly.pdbx_seq_one_letter_code
_entity_poly.pdbx_strand_id
1 'polypeptide(L)'
;MKWIAALLGVSPAVIYVALALAATVPAAFWGYGAWQYRSGRSVGKAEVTLAVERATAAERERQWIANEAAQAVAREQVERLTKSRDRLQSLLKEIADAADQDPLRDACGVGADSSMRLDKIRRPAAGSKSSSR
;
A
#
# COMPACT_ATOMS: atom_id res chain seq x y z
N MET A 1 -73.17 -10.70 -6.30
CA MET A 1 -72.76 -11.61 -5.20
C MET A 1 -73.91 -12.27 -4.45
N LYS A 2 -75.11 -11.68 -4.35
CA LYS A 2 -76.27 -12.31 -3.68
C LYS A 2 -76.70 -13.65 -4.30
N TRP A 3 -76.59 -13.79 -5.63
CA TRP A 3 -76.89 -15.05 -6.33
C TRP A 3 -75.89 -16.17 -6.03
N ILE A 4 -74.60 -15.85 -5.83
CA ILE A 4 -73.55 -16.80 -5.43
C ILE A 4 -73.73 -17.21 -3.96
N ALA A 5 -74.08 -16.25 -3.09
CA ALA A 5 -74.43 -16.48 -1.70
C ALA A 5 -75.64 -17.43 -1.56
N ALA A 6 -76.67 -17.23 -2.38
CA ALA A 6 -77.85 -18.10 -2.44
C ALA A 6 -77.54 -19.50 -2.98
N LEU A 7 -76.68 -19.62 -4.00
CA LEU A 7 -76.24 -20.90 -4.59
C LEU A 7 -75.43 -21.78 -3.62
N LEU A 8 -74.67 -21.16 -2.73
CA LEU A 8 -73.84 -21.86 -1.74
C LEU A 8 -74.50 -21.98 -0.37
N GLY A 9 -75.67 -21.36 -0.15
CA GLY A 9 -76.37 -21.34 1.14
C GLY A 9 -75.65 -20.53 2.22
N VAL A 10 -74.72 -19.63 1.85
CA VAL A 10 -73.86 -18.90 2.78
C VAL A 10 -74.17 -17.40 2.73
N SER A 11 -74.17 -16.76 3.90
CA SER A 11 -74.34 -15.31 4.04
C SER A 11 -73.35 -14.52 3.16
N PRO A 12 -73.80 -13.47 2.43
CA PRO A 12 -72.92 -12.60 1.65
C PRO A 12 -71.76 -12.01 2.45
N ALA A 13 -71.95 -11.76 3.75
CA ALA A 13 -70.90 -11.24 4.63
C ALA A 13 -69.72 -12.21 4.76
N VAL A 14 -69.98 -13.53 4.78
CA VAL A 14 -68.94 -14.57 4.84
C VAL A 14 -68.12 -14.57 3.56
N ILE A 15 -68.75 -14.35 2.40
CA ILE A 15 -68.05 -14.23 1.11
C ILE A 15 -67.12 -13.00 1.11
N TYR A 16 -67.57 -11.86 1.65
CA TYR A 16 -66.73 -10.67 1.76
C TYR A 16 -65.55 -10.88 2.71
N VAL A 17 -65.77 -11.52 3.86
CA VAL A 17 -64.70 -11.84 4.81
C VAL A 17 -63.71 -12.84 4.19
N ALA A 18 -64.19 -13.85 3.47
CA ALA A 18 -63.34 -14.81 2.77
C ALA A 18 -62.49 -14.14 1.69
N LEU A 19 -63.06 -13.22 0.90
CA LEU A 19 -62.33 -12.43 -0.10
C LEU A 19 -61.31 -11.48 0.55
N ALA A 20 -61.69 -10.83 1.65
CA ALA A 20 -60.78 -9.95 2.39
C ALA A 20 -59.59 -10.73 2.96
N LEU A 21 -59.83 -11.91 3.56
CA LEU A 21 -58.77 -12.80 4.05
C LEU A 21 -57.91 -13.36 2.91
N ALA A 22 -58.53 -13.75 1.79
CA ALA A 22 -57.82 -14.23 0.62
C ALA A 22 -56.92 -13.15 -0.02
N ALA A 23 -57.22 -11.86 0.17
CA ALA A 23 -56.38 -10.76 -0.29
C ALA A 23 -55.28 -10.37 0.71
N THR A 24 -55.56 -10.40 2.02
CA THR A 24 -54.60 -9.98 3.05
C THR A 24 -53.49 -11.01 3.30
N VAL A 25 -53.81 -12.31 3.25
CA VAL A 25 -52.82 -13.36 3.52
C VAL A 25 -51.68 -13.37 2.49
N PRO A 26 -51.93 -13.32 1.17
CA PRO A 26 -50.86 -13.20 0.18
C PRO A 26 -50.09 -11.88 0.33
N ALA A 27 -50.76 -10.76 0.57
CA ALA A 27 -50.09 -9.47 0.75
C ALA A 27 -49.13 -9.48 1.96
N ALA A 28 -49.54 -10.08 3.07
CA ALA A 28 -48.70 -10.26 4.25
C ALA A 28 -47.52 -11.21 3.97
N PHE A 29 -47.75 -12.31 3.26
CA PHE A 29 -46.70 -13.27 2.88
C PHE A 29 -45.63 -12.62 1.97
N TRP A 30 -46.08 -11.90 0.94
CA TRP A 30 -45.18 -11.16 0.03
C TRP A 30 -44.44 -10.03 0.75
N GLY A 31 -45.13 -9.27 1.61
CA GLY A 31 -44.51 -8.22 2.42
C GLY A 31 -43.43 -8.76 3.36
N TYR A 32 -43.69 -9.89 4.01
CA TYR A 32 -42.71 -10.56 4.88
C TYR A 32 -41.49 -11.07 4.09
N GLY A 33 -41.71 -11.68 2.92
CA GLY A 33 -40.63 -12.12 2.04
C GLY A 33 -39.75 -10.96 1.55
N ALA A 34 -40.36 -9.84 1.16
CA ALA A 34 -39.64 -8.64 0.75
C ALA A 34 -38.83 -8.02 1.92
N TRP A 35 -39.40 -8.02 3.13
CA TRP A 35 -38.70 -7.56 4.32
C TRP A 35 -37.49 -8.44 4.66
N GLN A 36 -37.66 -9.77 4.67
CA GLN A 36 -36.57 -10.72 4.91
C GLN A 36 -35.46 -10.62 3.87
N TYR A 37 -35.82 -10.45 2.59
CA TYR A 37 -34.84 -10.24 1.53
C TYR A 37 -34.04 -8.95 1.74
N ARG A 38 -34.71 -7.86 2.12
CA ARG A 38 -34.07 -6.56 2.36
C ARG A 38 -33.18 -6.59 3.61
N SER A 39 -33.63 -7.20 4.69
CA SER A 39 -32.83 -7.35 5.93
C SER A 39 -31.61 -8.23 5.67
N GLY A 40 -31.77 -9.39 5.02
CA GLY A 40 -30.66 -10.26 4.63
C GLY A 40 -29.65 -9.56 3.73
N ARG A 41 -30.11 -8.76 2.76
CA ARG A 41 -29.22 -7.96 1.90
C ARG A 41 -28.46 -6.89 2.69
N SER A 42 -29.08 -6.27 3.70
CA SER A 42 -28.38 -5.29 4.54
C SER A 42 -27.32 -5.92 5.43
N VAL A 43 -27.61 -7.09 6.01
CA VAL A 43 -26.65 -7.87 6.81
C VAL A 43 -25.48 -8.33 5.95
N GLY A 44 -25.76 -8.94 4.78
CA GLY A 44 -24.71 -9.39 3.87
C GLY A 44 -23.83 -8.24 3.35
N LYS A 45 -24.40 -7.05 3.12
CA LYS A 45 -23.59 -5.86 2.81
C LYS A 45 -22.67 -5.46 3.96
N ALA A 46 -23.18 -5.45 5.20
CA ALA A 46 -22.38 -5.10 6.37
C ALA A 46 -21.23 -6.09 6.62
N GLU A 47 -21.47 -7.38 6.42
CA GLU A 47 -20.43 -8.41 6.53
C GLU A 47 -19.33 -8.23 5.47
N VAL A 48 -19.72 -7.97 4.21
CA VAL A 48 -18.77 -7.71 3.13
C VAL A 48 -17.96 -6.45 3.39
N THR A 49 -18.57 -5.36 3.83
CA THR A 49 -17.84 -4.13 4.16
C THR A 49 -16.83 -4.37 5.27
N LEU A 50 -17.20 -5.11 6.31
CA LEU A 50 -16.33 -5.40 7.44
C LEU A 50 -15.17 -6.33 7.04
N ALA A 51 -15.42 -7.30 6.16
CA ALA A 51 -14.38 -8.14 5.58
C ALA A 51 -13.39 -7.34 4.72
N VAL A 52 -13.89 -6.43 3.88
CA VAL A 52 -13.06 -5.53 3.08
C VAL A 52 -12.24 -4.59 3.97
N GLU A 53 -12.83 -3.99 4.98
CA GLU A 53 -12.12 -3.12 5.93
C GLU A 53 -10.96 -3.87 6.61
N ARG A 54 -11.20 -5.09 7.11
CA ARG A 54 -10.15 -5.93 7.69
C ARG A 54 -9.03 -6.25 6.70
N ALA A 55 -9.39 -6.61 5.47
CA ALA A 55 -8.40 -6.89 4.42
C ALA A 55 -7.57 -5.64 4.06
N THR A 56 -8.22 -4.48 3.95
CA THR A 56 -7.53 -3.21 3.66
C THR A 56 -6.63 -2.77 4.81
N ALA A 57 -7.03 -2.99 6.06
CA ALA A 57 -6.20 -2.70 7.23
C ALA A 57 -4.95 -3.58 7.25
N ALA A 58 -5.10 -4.88 6.99
CA ALA A 58 -3.96 -5.80 6.89
C ALA A 58 -2.99 -5.42 5.76
N GLU A 59 -3.51 -4.97 4.62
CA GLU A 59 -2.67 -4.56 3.50
C GLU A 59 -1.93 -3.23 3.78
N ARG A 60 -2.59 -2.28 4.43
CA ARG A 60 -1.92 -1.04 4.90
C ARG A 60 -0.79 -1.34 5.86
N GLU A 61 -0.98 -2.28 6.77
CA GLU A 61 0.05 -2.70 7.72
C GLU A 61 1.27 -3.27 7.00
N ARG A 62 1.06 -4.16 6.01
CA ARG A 62 2.16 -4.70 5.20
C ARG A 62 2.92 -3.62 4.46
N GLN A 63 2.21 -2.66 3.88
CA GLN A 63 2.81 -1.53 3.19
C GLN A 63 3.59 -0.63 4.15
N TRP A 64 3.08 -0.41 5.36
CA TRP A 64 3.77 0.38 6.38
C TRP A 64 5.09 -0.26 6.79
N ILE A 65 5.10 -1.56 7.11
CA ILE A 65 6.32 -2.32 7.46
C ILE A 65 7.33 -2.29 6.31
N ALA A 66 6.88 -2.54 5.08
CA ALA A 66 7.74 -2.52 3.90
C ALA A 66 8.36 -1.13 3.67
N ASN A 67 7.58 -0.07 3.85
CA ASN A 67 8.05 1.31 3.71
C ASN A 67 9.05 1.68 4.81
N GLU A 68 8.82 1.25 6.06
CA GLU A 68 9.75 1.50 7.16
C GLU A 68 11.11 0.82 6.92
N ALA A 69 11.10 -0.44 6.48
CA ALA A 69 12.30 -1.16 6.10
C ALA A 69 13.04 -0.48 4.94
N ALA A 70 12.30 -0.05 3.91
CA ALA A 70 12.88 0.67 2.77
C ALA A 70 13.50 2.01 3.19
N GLN A 71 12.86 2.76 4.10
CA GLN A 71 13.41 4.00 4.63
C GLN A 71 14.68 3.76 5.47
N ALA A 72 14.74 2.69 6.25
CA ALA A 72 15.94 2.34 7.01
C ALA A 72 17.13 2.06 6.08
N VAL A 73 16.94 1.25 5.04
CA VAL A 73 17.96 0.97 4.03
C VAL A 73 18.39 2.25 3.30
N ALA A 74 17.43 3.11 2.92
CA ALA A 74 17.73 4.38 2.27
C ALA A 74 18.58 5.30 3.17
N ARG A 75 18.27 5.38 4.48
CA ARG A 75 19.07 6.16 5.44
C ARG A 75 20.49 5.64 5.55
N GLU A 76 20.68 4.32 5.63
CA GLU A 76 22.01 3.71 5.67
C GLU A 76 22.82 4.01 4.39
N GLN A 77 22.17 3.93 3.22
CA GLN A 77 22.83 4.28 1.95
C GLN A 77 23.22 5.76 1.90
N VAL A 78 22.34 6.66 2.36
CA VAL A 78 22.67 8.09 2.45
C VAL A 78 23.85 8.31 3.38
N GLU A 79 23.88 7.68 4.56
CA GLU A 79 25.01 7.80 5.50
C GLU A 79 26.32 7.25 4.91
N ARG A 80 26.25 6.14 4.18
CA ARG A 80 27.42 5.58 3.48
C ARG A 80 27.92 6.54 2.39
N LEU A 81 27.00 7.12 1.61
CA LEU A 81 27.34 8.06 0.55
C LEU A 81 27.89 9.37 1.12
N THR A 82 27.36 9.89 2.23
CA THR A 82 27.89 11.10 2.88
C THR A 82 29.28 10.85 3.44
N LYS A 83 29.51 9.73 4.14
CA LYS A 83 30.87 9.34 4.59
C LYS A 83 31.84 9.20 3.43
N SER A 84 31.40 8.59 2.31
CA SER A 84 32.23 8.46 1.12
C SER A 84 32.54 9.82 0.49
N ARG A 85 31.55 10.73 0.42
CA ARG A 85 31.73 12.10 -0.06
C ARG A 85 32.74 12.84 0.79
N ASP A 86 32.58 12.81 2.11
CA ASP A 86 33.44 13.54 3.04
C ASP A 86 34.88 13.05 2.97
N ARG A 87 35.07 11.73 2.86
CA ARG A 87 36.39 11.12 2.63
C ARG A 87 37.01 11.53 1.29
N LEU A 88 36.23 11.55 0.21
CA LEU A 88 36.74 12.00 -1.09
C LEU A 88 37.09 13.48 -1.06
N GLN A 89 36.31 14.30 -0.36
CA GLN A 89 36.56 15.71 -0.19
C GLN A 89 37.82 15.99 0.65
N SER A 90 38.08 15.19 1.69
CA SER A 90 39.33 15.30 2.46
C SER A 90 40.53 14.90 1.62
N LEU A 91 40.45 13.80 0.87
CA LEU A 91 41.51 13.37 -0.04
C LEU A 91 41.80 14.40 -1.13
N LEU A 92 40.76 15.04 -1.67
CA LEU A 92 40.92 16.12 -2.64
C LEU A 92 41.67 17.31 -2.05
N LYS A 93 41.36 17.70 -0.81
CA LYS A 93 42.08 18.78 -0.11
C LYS A 93 43.53 18.40 0.14
N GLU A 94 43.80 17.21 0.67
CA GLU A 94 45.17 16.74 0.91
C GLU A 94 46.01 16.73 -0.38
N ILE A 95 45.42 16.32 -1.49
CA ILE A 95 46.11 16.29 -2.79
C ILE A 95 46.31 17.70 -3.35
N ALA A 96 45.32 18.59 -3.19
CA ALA A 96 45.43 19.99 -3.60
C ALA A 96 46.54 20.71 -2.81
N ASP A 97 46.55 20.56 -1.48
CA ASP A 97 47.59 21.13 -0.61
C ASP A 97 48.97 20.58 -0.97
N ALA A 98 49.07 19.27 -1.25
CA ALA A 98 50.31 18.66 -1.70
C ALA A 98 50.75 19.19 -3.09
N ALA A 99 49.81 19.46 -4.00
CA ALA A 99 50.09 20.05 -5.31
C ALA A 99 50.57 21.50 -5.20
N ASP A 100 50.00 22.29 -4.29
CA ASP A 100 50.42 23.67 -4.04
C ASP A 100 51.82 23.77 -3.44
N GLN A 101 52.22 22.75 -2.66
CA GLN A 101 53.56 22.65 -2.07
C GLN A 101 54.61 22.00 -2.98
N ASP A 102 54.25 21.65 -4.23
CA ASP A 102 55.19 21.01 -5.15
C ASP A 102 56.23 22.01 -5.69
N PRO A 103 57.54 21.83 -5.41
CA PRO A 103 58.58 22.68 -5.98
C PRO A 103 58.68 22.58 -7.51
N LEU A 104 58.13 21.54 -8.13
CA LEU A 104 58.07 21.34 -9.58
C LEU A 104 56.72 21.74 -10.18
N ARG A 105 55.85 22.44 -9.44
CA ARG A 105 54.50 22.83 -9.90
C ARG A 105 54.49 23.53 -11.26
N ASP A 106 55.45 24.41 -11.48
CA ASP A 106 55.56 25.23 -12.70
C ASP A 106 56.51 24.60 -13.74
N ALA A 107 57.01 23.38 -13.50
CA ALA A 107 57.89 22.67 -14.42
C ALA A 107 57.11 22.12 -15.63
N CYS A 108 57.77 22.07 -16.79
CA CYS A 108 57.16 21.60 -18.02
C CYS A 108 57.13 20.04 -18.06
N GLY A 109 56.11 19.44 -17.43
CA GLY A 109 55.87 17.99 -17.45
C GLY A 109 55.21 17.46 -16.18
N VAL A 110 54.65 16.24 -16.24
CA VAL A 110 54.10 15.55 -15.06
C VAL A 110 55.21 14.78 -14.38
N GLY A 111 55.71 15.29 -13.25
CA GLY A 111 56.70 14.61 -12.43
C GLY A 111 56.16 13.33 -11.76
N ALA A 112 57.06 12.48 -11.26
CA ALA A 112 56.70 11.23 -10.59
C ALA A 112 55.70 11.45 -9.43
N ASP A 113 55.90 12.48 -8.62
CA ASP A 113 55.01 12.82 -7.50
C ASP A 113 53.62 13.30 -7.97
N SER A 114 53.54 13.98 -9.10
CA SER A 114 52.27 14.36 -9.73
C SER A 114 51.51 13.15 -10.26
N SER A 115 52.19 12.19 -10.88
CA SER A 115 51.57 10.93 -11.31
C SER A 115 51.06 10.10 -10.12
N MET A 116 51.82 10.05 -9.03
CA MET A 116 51.43 9.30 -7.82
C MET A 116 50.19 9.92 -7.14
N ARG A 117 50.05 11.26 -7.16
CA ARG A 117 48.85 11.97 -6.68
C ARG A 117 47.62 11.65 -7.54
N LEU A 118 47.76 11.64 -8.87
CA LEU A 118 46.66 11.29 -9.78
C LEU A 118 46.20 9.83 -9.61
N ASP A 119 47.13 8.90 -9.39
CA ASP A 119 46.79 7.50 -9.15
C ASP A 119 46.02 7.27 -7.84
N LYS A 120 46.29 8.06 -6.80
CA LYS A 120 45.49 8.05 -5.55
C LYS A 120 44.03 8.43 -5.77
N ILE A 121 43.75 9.36 -6.69
CA ILE A 121 42.38 9.75 -7.08
C ILE A 121 41.72 8.67 -7.93
N ARG A 122 42.49 8.00 -8.80
CA ARG A 122 41.97 6.97 -9.72
C ARG A 122 41.69 5.64 -9.03
N ARG A 123 42.41 5.33 -7.94
CA ARG A 123 42.22 4.11 -7.13
C ARG A 123 41.91 4.43 -5.66
N PRO A 124 40.79 5.11 -5.34
CA PRO A 124 40.45 5.39 -3.96
C PRO A 124 40.03 4.12 -3.19
N ALA A 125 39.84 2.97 -3.88
CA ALA A 125 39.09 1.82 -3.37
C ALA A 125 39.61 0.43 -3.79
N ALA A 126 40.91 0.20 -3.97
CA ALA A 126 41.45 -1.18 -4.11
C ALA A 126 41.50 -1.94 -2.75
N GLY A 127 40.54 -1.67 -1.86
CA GLY A 127 40.49 -2.17 -0.48
C GLY A 127 39.17 -2.82 -0.09
N SER A 128 38.14 -2.87 -0.95
CA SER A 128 37.01 -3.79 -0.72
C SER A 128 37.33 -5.09 -1.44
N LYS A 129 38.02 -5.99 -0.74
CA LYS A 129 38.08 -7.40 -1.13
C LYS A 129 36.66 -7.85 -1.49
N SER A 130 36.53 -8.43 -2.68
CA SER A 130 35.45 -9.33 -3.04
C SER A 130 35.44 -10.49 -2.04
N SER A 131 34.76 -10.32 -0.89
CA SER A 131 34.26 -11.45 -0.11
C SER A 131 32.97 -11.87 -0.78
N SER A 132 33.14 -12.60 -1.88
CA SER A 132 32.08 -13.35 -2.54
C SER A 132 32.61 -14.77 -2.69
N ARG A 133 32.36 -15.59 -1.66
CA ARG A 133 31.99 -17.01 -1.68
C ARG A 133 32.12 -17.59 -0.29
#